data_AF-A0A0E3JQP3-F1
#
_entry.id   AF-A0A0E3JQP3-F1
#
_cell.length_a   1.000
_cell.length_b   1.000
_cell.length_c   1.000
_cell.angle_alpha   90.00
_cell.angle_beta   90.00
_cell.angle_gamma   90.00
#
_symmetry.space_group_name_H-M   'P 1'
#
loop_
_entity.id
_entity.type
_entity.pdbx_description
1 polymer ?
#
loop_
_entity_poly.entity_id
_entity_poly.type
_entity_poly.pdbx_seq_one_letter_code
_entity_poly.pdbx_strand_id
1 'polypeptide(L)'
;MQRAIEEAGIPTICIAALPPVVKQTGTPRAVAPRVPMGANAGAPHDVAMQTAIVKDSLVELTKITTAGTIVPLPYEYIAKV
;
A
#
# COMPACT_ATOMS: atom_id res chain seq x y z
N MET A 1 -6.80 11.45 -8.13
CA MET A 1 -5.38 11.85 -7.98
C MET A 1 -4.43 10.89 -8.69
N GLN A 2 -4.25 9.63 -8.23
CA GLN A 2 -3.24 8.71 -8.79
C GLN A 2 -3.29 8.53 -10.32
N ARG A 3 -4.49 8.42 -10.91
CA ARG A 3 -4.64 8.31 -12.38
C ARG A 3 -4.00 9.47 -13.14
N ALA A 4 -4.22 10.71 -12.67
CA ALA A 4 -3.62 11.90 -13.28
C ALA A 4 -2.09 11.94 -13.12
N ILE A 5 -1.55 11.36 -12.03
CA ILE A 5 -0.10 11.25 -11.82
C ILE A 5 0.49 10.20 -12.78
N GLU A 6 -0.19 9.07 -12.97
CA GLU A 6 0.24 8.02 -13.90
C GLU A 6 0.12 8.47 -15.37
N GLU A 7 -0.88 9.29 -15.72
CA GLU A 7 -0.99 9.93 -17.04
C GLU A 7 0.21 10.84 -17.35
N ALA A 8 0.83 11.43 -16.32
CA ALA A 8 2.08 12.19 -16.46
C ALA A 8 3.34 11.30 -16.52
N GLY A 9 3.19 9.97 -16.56
CA GLY A 9 4.30 9.02 -16.65
C GLY A 9 4.95 8.67 -15.31
N ILE A 10 4.36 9.06 -14.17
CA ILE A 10 4.90 8.76 -12.83
C ILE A 10 4.12 7.59 -12.23
N PRO A 11 4.72 6.40 -12.04
CA PRO A 11 4.02 5.25 -11.50
C PRO A 11 3.71 5.44 -10.01
N THR A 12 2.53 4.99 -9.57
CA THR A 12 2.09 5.15 -8.17
C THR A 12 1.70 3.81 -7.56
N ILE A 13 1.80 3.66 -6.24
CA ILE A 13 1.23 2.52 -5.50
C ILE A 13 0.66 2.99 -4.17
N CYS A 14 -0.50 2.46 -3.79
CA CYS A 14 -1.13 2.76 -2.51
C CYS A 14 -0.79 1.69 -1.46
N ILE A 15 -0.38 2.10 -0.26
CA ILE A 15 -0.26 1.22 0.90
C ILE A 15 -1.56 1.33 1.69
N ALA A 16 -2.44 0.33 1.57
CA ALA A 16 -3.82 0.40 2.01
C ALA A 16 -4.05 -0.35 3.33
N ALA A 17 -4.45 0.37 4.37
CA ALA A 17 -5.02 -0.23 5.59
C ALA A 17 -6.47 -0.72 5.38
N LEU A 18 -7.17 -0.21 4.35
CA LEU A 18 -8.56 -0.55 4.02
C LEU A 18 -8.68 -1.00 2.55
N PRO A 19 -8.38 -2.27 2.23
CA PRO A 19 -8.49 -2.82 0.87
C PRO A 19 -9.86 -2.58 0.19
N PRO A 20 -11.01 -2.67 0.89
CA PRO A 20 -12.31 -2.39 0.26
C PRO A 20 -12.43 -0.95 -0.26
N VAL A 21 -11.86 0.03 0.44
CA VAL A 21 -11.96 1.45 0.07
C VAL A 21 -11.13 1.77 -1.16
N VAL A 22 -9.90 1.26 -1.23
CA VAL A 22 -9.03 1.48 -2.42
C VAL A 22 -9.57 0.76 -3.67
N LYS A 23 -10.26 -0.37 -3.48
CA LYS A 23 -11.00 -1.05 -4.55
C LYS A 23 -12.17 -0.21 -5.04
N GLN A 24 -13.01 0.30 -4.14
CA GLN A 24 -14.17 1.13 -4.48
C GLN A 24 -13.77 2.44 -5.19
N THR A 25 -12.67 3.06 -4.76
CA THR A 25 -12.15 4.31 -5.35
C THR A 25 -11.38 4.10 -6.66
N GLY A 26 -11.18 2.85 -7.10
CA GLY A 26 -10.56 2.54 -8.38
C GLY A 26 -9.07 2.92 -8.44
N THR A 27 -8.35 2.72 -7.33
CA THR A 27 -6.90 2.89 -7.24
C THR A 27 -6.17 2.04 -8.29
N PRO A 28 -5.18 2.58 -9.04
CA PRO A 28 -4.50 1.82 -10.09
C PRO A 28 -3.81 0.56 -9.60
N ARG A 29 -3.18 0.60 -8.42
CA ARG A 29 -2.52 -0.55 -7.79
C ARG A 29 -2.31 -0.30 -6.30
N ALA A 30 -2.39 -1.36 -5.50
CA ALA A 30 -2.20 -1.25 -4.06
C ALA A 30 -1.52 -2.49 -3.46
N VAL A 31 -0.94 -2.28 -2.28
CA VAL A 31 -0.56 -3.34 -1.35
C VAL A 31 -1.34 -3.20 -0.05
N ALA A 32 -1.49 -4.30 0.69
CA ALA A 32 -2.32 -4.34 1.89
C ALA A 32 -1.62 -5.09 3.03
N PRO A 33 -0.85 -4.39 3.91
CA PRO A 33 -0.44 -4.94 5.20
C PRO A 33 -1.62 -4.94 6.19
N ARG A 34 -1.59 -5.81 7.19
CA ARG A 34 -2.61 -5.89 8.25
C ARG A 34 -2.33 -4.88 9.36
N VAL A 35 -2.71 -3.63 9.14
CA VAL A 35 -2.41 -2.51 10.05
C VAL A 35 -3.64 -1.63 10.28
N PRO A 36 -3.76 -0.93 11.42
CA PRO A 36 -4.85 0.00 11.65
C PRO A 36 -4.73 1.20 10.72
N MET A 37 -5.87 1.85 10.47
CA MET A 37 -5.91 3.11 9.74
C MET A 37 -5.04 4.16 10.47
N GLY A 38 -4.17 4.84 9.73
CA GLY A 38 -3.19 5.78 10.28
C GLY A 38 -1.81 5.17 10.56
N ALA A 39 -1.68 3.84 10.49
CA ALA A 39 -0.41 3.13 10.62
C ALA A 39 -0.07 2.33 9.35
N ASN A 40 -0.38 2.88 8.16
CA ASN A 40 -0.25 2.19 6.87
C ASN A 40 1.15 1.64 6.62
N ALA A 41 2.19 2.32 7.13
CA ALA A 41 3.58 1.90 7.03
C ALA A 41 4.03 0.99 8.18
N GLY A 42 3.16 0.54 9.09
CA GLY A 42 3.53 -0.34 10.21
C GLY A 42 3.53 0.37 11.57
N ALA A 43 4.03 -0.33 12.58
CA ALA A 43 3.97 0.11 13.98
C ALA A 43 4.79 1.39 14.24
N PRO A 44 4.37 2.25 15.18
CA PRO A 44 5.15 3.41 15.61
C PRO A 44 6.57 3.01 16.04
N HIS A 45 7.57 3.77 15.59
CA HIS A 45 9.00 3.55 15.89
C HIS A 45 9.60 2.20 15.46
N ASP A 46 8.85 1.32 14.78
CA ASP A 46 9.39 0.11 14.16
C ASP A 46 9.95 0.42 12.77
N VAL A 47 11.17 0.97 12.76
CA VAL A 47 11.88 1.35 11.52
C VAL A 47 12.08 0.15 10.60
N ALA A 48 12.24 -1.05 11.15
CA ALA A 48 12.47 -2.26 10.37
C ALA A 48 11.21 -2.64 9.59
N MET A 49 10.05 -2.73 10.26
CA MET A 49 8.77 -3.00 9.60
C MET A 49 8.42 -1.89 8.60
N GLN A 50 8.60 -0.62 8.97
CA GLN A 50 8.31 0.52 8.11
C GLN A 50 9.13 0.49 6.82
N THR A 51 10.43 0.24 6.95
CA THR A 51 11.32 0.12 5.79
C THR A 51 10.93 -1.08 4.92
N ALA A 52 10.58 -2.21 5.54
CA ALA A 52 10.22 -3.43 4.83
C ALA A 52 8.91 -3.26 4.03
N ILE A 53 7.87 -2.67 4.63
CA ILE A 53 6.61 -2.34 3.96
C ILE A 53 6.86 -1.44 2.75
N VAL A 54 7.66 -0.37 2.90
CA VAL A 54 7.94 0.55 1.80
C VAL A 54 8.69 -0.17 0.67
N LYS A 55 9.72 -0.97 0.99
CA LYS A 55 10.50 -1.72 -0.01
C LYS A 55 9.63 -2.71 -0.76
N ASP A 56 8.83 -3.52 -0.07
CA ASP A 56 7.95 -4.50 -0.72
C ASP A 56 6.88 -3.82 -1.57
N SER A 57 6.37 -2.66 -1.13
CA SER A 57 5.47 -1.84 -1.94
C SER A 57 6.13 -1.41 -3.26
N LEU A 58 7.39 -0.98 -3.23
CA LEU A 58 8.14 -0.60 -4.43
C LEU A 58 8.48 -1.80 -5.31
N VAL A 59 8.70 -2.98 -4.72
CA VAL A 59 8.85 -4.22 -5.48
C VAL A 59 7.54 -4.53 -6.22
N GLU A 60 6.39 -4.48 -5.55
CA GLU A 60 5.10 -4.72 -6.18
C GLU A 60 4.71 -3.64 -7.21
N LEU A 61 5.15 -2.39 -7.03
CA LEU A 61 5.02 -1.32 -8.04
C LEU A 61 5.58 -1.74 -9.41
N THR A 62 6.67 -2.52 -9.42
CA THR A 62 7.32 -3.01 -10.65
C THR A 62 6.70 -4.29 -11.21
N LYS A 63 5.97 -5.06 -10.40
CA LYS A 63 5.38 -6.35 -10.80
C LYS A 63 3.92 -6.24 -11.23
N ILE A 64 3.16 -5.35 -10.60
CA ILE A 64 1.73 -5.20 -10.86
C ILE A 64 1.54 -4.57 -12.24
N THR A 65 1.00 -5.35 -13.18
CA THR A 65 0.69 -4.90 -14.56
C THR A 65 -0.80 -4.65 -14.78
N THR A 66 -1.68 -5.20 -13.93
CA THR A 66 -3.13 -5.09 -14.07
C THR A 66 -3.69 -4.06 -13.11
N ALA A 67 -4.44 -3.08 -13.65
CA ALA A 67 -5.06 -2.04 -12.85
C ALA A 67 -6.07 -2.61 -11.84
N GLY A 68 -6.11 -2.05 -10.64
CA GLY A 68 -6.98 -2.49 -9.54
C GLY A 68 -6.47 -3.71 -8.78
N THR A 69 -5.28 -4.23 -9.10
CA THR A 69 -4.63 -5.30 -8.35
C THR A 69 -4.28 -4.83 -6.93
N ILE A 70 -4.61 -5.66 -5.95
CA ILE A 70 -4.29 -5.45 -4.54
C ILE A 70 -3.51 -6.68 -4.05
N VAL A 71 -2.25 -6.47 -3.62
CA VAL A 71 -1.39 -7.55 -3.13
C VAL A 71 -1.29 -7.50 -1.60
N PRO A 72 -1.64 -8.56 -0.86
CA PRO A 72 -1.42 -8.58 0.59
C PRO A 72 0.07 -8.64 0.90
N LEU A 73 0.51 -7.91 1.93
CA LEU A 73 1.88 -8.01 2.46
C LEU A 73 1.92 -8.77 3.78
N PRO A 74 3.04 -9.45 4.11
CA PRO A 74 3.14 -10.31 5.29
C PRO A 74 3.41 -9.53 6.60
N TYR A 75 2.94 -8.29 6.72
CA TYR A 75 3.15 -7.44 7.89
C TYR A 75 1.86 -7.27 8.68
N GLU A 76 1.98 -7.29 10.00
CA GLU A 76 0.85 -7.12 10.92
C GLU A 76 1.22 -6.24 12.10
N TYR A 77 0.37 -5.25 12.38
CA TYR A 77 0.45 -4.42 13.57
C TYR A 77 -0.96 -4.26 14.15
N ILE A 78 -1.12 -4.58 15.43
CA ILE A 78 -2.36 -4.40 16.18
C ILE A 78 -2.11 -3.30 17.21
N ALA A 79 -2.76 -2.15 17.01
CA ALA A 79 -2.68 -1.05 17.98
C ALA A 79 -3.34 -1.46 19.30
N LYS A 80 -2.70 -1.12 20.41
CA LYS A 80 -3.28 -1.20 21.74
C LYS A 80 -3.87 0.17 22.07
N VAL A 81 -5.15 0.18 22.40
CA VAL A 81 -5.90 1.36 22.88
C VAL A 81 -5.73 1.47 24.38
#